data_AF-A0A1G1Q6P2-F1
#
_entry.id   AF-A0A1G1Q6P2-F1
#
_cell.length_a   1.000
_cell.length_b   1.000
_cell.length_c   1.000
_cell.angle_alpha   90.00
_cell.angle_beta   90.00
_cell.angle_gamma   90.00
#
_symmetry.space_group_name_H-M   'P 1'
#
loop_
_entity.id
_entity.type
_entity.pdbx_description
1 polymer ?
#
loop_
_entity_poly.entity_id
_entity_poly.type
_entity_poly.pdbx_seq_one_letter_code
_entity_poly.pdbx_strand_id
1 'polypeptide(L)' 'MIKDVARLSGHSIYTLKFYLNLGLIKEVGRSPETRFRYFDDSTLERLSRIRAFRKQGKSLAEIQSLVADC' A
#
# COMPACT_ATOMS: atom_id res chain seq x y z
N MET A 1 -11.40 4.30 -1.52
CA MET A 1 -11.47 2.83 -1.79
C MET A 1 -10.15 2.34 -2.40
N ILE A 2 -9.94 1.02 -2.59
CA ILE A 2 -8.71 0.51 -3.26
C ILE A 2 -8.52 1.06 -4.69
N LYS A 3 -9.62 1.36 -5.39
CA LYS A 3 -9.60 1.97 -6.72
C LYS A 3 -9.04 3.40 -6.68
N ASP A 4 -9.44 4.20 -5.70
CA ASP A 4 -8.90 5.55 -5.50
C ASP A 4 -7.41 5.50 -5.17
N VAL A 5 -7.01 4.62 -4.25
CA VAL A 5 -5.60 4.44 -3.89
C VAL A 5 -4.79 4.00 -5.11
N ALA A 6 -5.30 3.10 -5.95
CA ALA A 6 -4.65 2.68 -7.19
C ALA A 6 -4.43 3.88 -8.13
N ARG A 7 -5.46 4.71 -8.31
CA ARG A 7 -5.40 5.90 -9.16
C ARG A 7 -4.44 6.96 -8.61
N LEU A 8 -4.45 7.20 -7.30
CA LEU A 8 -3.62 8.20 -6.62
C LEU A 8 -2.14 7.78 -6.56
N SER A 9 -1.88 6.52 -6.20
CA SER A 9 -0.53 5.99 -6.08
C SER A 9 0.10 5.62 -7.43
N GLY A 10 -0.70 5.53 -8.49
CA GLY A 10 -0.29 5.05 -9.81
C GLY A 10 0.05 3.55 -9.84
N HIS A 11 -0.34 2.79 -8.81
CA HIS A 11 -0.14 1.35 -8.75
C HIS A 11 -1.41 0.62 -9.19
N SER A 12 -1.25 -0.51 -9.88
CA SER A 12 -2.37 -1.37 -10.20
C SER A 12 -3.01 -1.97 -8.94
N ILE A 13 -4.32 -2.22 -9.00
CA ILE A 13 -5.06 -2.88 -7.92
C ILE A 13 -4.41 -4.23 -7.54
N TYR A 14 -3.86 -4.94 -8.53
CA TYR A 14 -3.11 -6.17 -8.31
C TYR A 14 -1.89 -5.96 -7.40
N THR A 15 -1.11 -4.90 -7.64
CA THR A 15 0.05 -4.56 -6.81
C THR A 15 -0.36 -4.18 -5.38
N LEU A 16 -1.48 -3.46 -5.22
CA LEU A 16 -2.02 -3.17 -3.89
C LEU A 16 -2.47 -4.43 -3.15
N LYS A 17 -3.14 -5.36 -3.83
CA LYS A 17 -3.50 -6.67 -3.26
C LYS A 17 -2.28 -7.49 -2.88
N PHE A 18 -1.24 -7.45 -3.71
CA PHE A 18 0.04 -8.10 -3.44
C PHE A 18 0.70 -7.53 -2.18
N TYR A 19 0.74 -6.20 -2.05
CA TYR A 19 1.25 -5.52 -0.85
C TYR A 19 0.41 -5.80 0.39
N LEU A 20 -0.91 -5.94 0.26
CA LEU A 20 -1.77 -6.38 1.37
C LEU A 20 -1.43 -7.82 1.80
N ASN A 21 -1.24 -8.72 0.85
CA ASN A 21 -0.93 -10.12 1.14
C ASN A 21 0.45 -10.28 1.80
N LEU A 22 1.42 -9.47 1.37
CA LEU A 22 2.73 -9.34 2.01
C LEU A 22 2.68 -8.66 3.39
N GLY A 23 1.57 -8.03 3.79
CA GLY A 23 1.50 -7.19 4.99
C GLY A 23 2.27 -5.86 4.87
N LEU A 24 2.67 -5.48 3.66
CA LEU A 24 3.35 -4.21 3.36
C LEU A 24 2.45 -3.00 3.63
N ILE A 25 1.16 -3.15 3.37
CA ILE A 25 0.12 -2.15 3.64
C ILE A 25 -1.00 -2.80 4.45
N LYS A 26 -1.67 -2.04 5.31
CA LYS A 26 -2.82 -2.50 6.09
C LYS A 26 -4.10 -1.85 5.58
N GLU A 27 -5.16 -2.63 5.46
CA GLU A 27 -6.51 -2.08 5.31
C GLU A 27 -6.96 -1.55 6.68
N VAL A 28 -7.53 -0.34 6.73
CA VAL A 28 -7.98 0.29 7.99
C VAL A 28 -9.18 -0.47 8.56
N GLY A 29 -9.98 -1.04 7.67
CA GLY A 29 -11.11 -1.88 8.01
C GLY A 29 -11.97 -2.16 6.78
N ARG A 30 -12.90 -3.09 6.95
CA ARG A 30 -14.01 -3.29 6.02
C ARG A 30 -15.19 -2.54 6.61
N SER A 31 -15.75 -1.58 5.88
CA SER A 31 -17.01 -0.99 6.33
C SER A 31 -18.11 -2.06 6.25
N PRO A 32 -18.84 -2.32 7.35
CA PRO A 32 -19.88 -3.35 7.38
C PRO A 32 -21.00 -3.05 6.37
N GLU A 33 -21.21 -1.77 6.05
CA GLU A 33 -22.34 -1.31 5.23
C GLU A 33 -22.10 -1.44 3.73
N THR A 34 -20.87 -1.23 3.27
CA THR A 34 -20.57 -1.14 1.84
C THR A 34 -19.66 -2.26 1.34
N ARG A 35 -19.15 -3.12 2.24
CA ARG A 35 -18.15 -4.17 1.95
C ARG A 35 -16.88 -3.64 1.27
N PHE A 36 -16.69 -2.32 1.20
CA PHE A 36 -15.51 -1.71 0.60
C PHE A 36 -14.36 -1.69 1.58
N ARG A 37 -13.15 -1.86 1.03
CA ARG A 37 -11.89 -1.68 1.75
C ARG A 37 -11.52 -0.20 1.77
N TYR A 38 -11.33 0.32 2.97
CA TYR A 38 -10.89 1.69 3.20
C TYR A 38 -9.41 1.70 3.55
N PHE A 39 -8.75 2.74 3.06
CA PHE A 39 -7.33 3.00 3.27
C PHE A 39 -7.24 4.44 3.70
N ASP A 40 -6.52 4.67 4.78
CA ASP A 40 -6.19 6.01 5.27
C ASP A 40 -5.05 6.62 4.45
N ASP A 41 -4.84 7.93 4.62
CA ASP A 41 -3.70 8.66 4.07
C ASP A 41 -2.35 8.03 4.43
N SER A 42 -2.27 7.38 5.59
CA SER A 42 -1.10 6.58 6.00
C SER A 42 -0.71 5.51 4.97
N THR A 43 -1.68 4.95 4.23
CA THR A 43 -1.41 4.00 3.15
C THR A 43 -0.77 4.69 1.95
N LEU A 44 -1.23 5.89 1.59
CA LEU A 44 -0.70 6.65 0.47
C LEU A 44 0.74 7.10 0.76
N GLU A 45 1.02 7.57 1.97
CA GLU A 45 2.38 7.93 2.39
C GLU A 45 3.33 6.72 2.31
N ARG A 46 2.85 5.56 2.76
CA ARG A 46 3.58 4.29 2.71
C ARG A 46 3.88 3.86 1.28
N LEU A 47 2.90 3.95 0.38
CA LEU A 47 3.07 3.69 -1.06
C LEU A 47 4.04 4.68 -1.73
N SER A 48 4.02 5.95 -1.30
CA SER A 48 4.96 6.97 -1.78
C SER A 48 6.40 6.63 -1.39
N ARG A 49 6.64 6.23 -0.12
CA ARG A 49 7.94 5.75 0.35
C ARG A 49 8.41 4.51 -0.42
N ILE A 50 7.54 3.51 -0.62
CA ILE A 50 7.85 2.32 -1.42
C ILE A 50 8.29 2.71 -2.83
N ARG A 51 7.60 3.66 -3.47
CA ARG A 51 7.96 4.15 -4.81
C ARG A 51 9.32 4.85 -4.81
N ALA A 52 9.63 5.64 -3.80
CA ALA A 52 10.93 6.30 -3.65
C ALA A 52 12.06 5.27 -3.52
N PHE A 53 11.90 4.24 -2.68
CA PHE A 53 12.90 3.19 -2.54
C PHE A 53 13.06 2.31 -3.78
N ARG A 54 11.97 2.02 -4.51
CA ARG A 54 12.06 1.33 -5.81
C ARG A 54 12.86 2.15 -6.83
N LYS A 55 12.73 3.48 -6.82
CA LYS A 55 13.55 4.36 -7.67
C LYS A 55 15.03 4.37 -7.28
N GLN A 56 15.34 4.12 -6.01
CA GLN A 56 16.71 3.96 -5.52
C GLN A 56 17.32 2.58 -5.84
N GLY A 57 16.55 1.67 -6.46
CA GLY A 57 17.01 0.32 -6.79
C GLY A 57 16.92 -0.69 -5.64
N LYS A 58 16.19 -0.37 -4.56
CA LYS A 58 15.99 -1.31 -3.45
C LYS A 58 15.02 -2.43 -3.84
N SER A 59 15.33 -3.64 -3.38
CA SER A 59 14.46 -4.80 -3.51
C SER A 59 13.21 -4.67 -2.66
N LEU A 60 12.11 -5.32 -3.08
CA LEU A 60 10.85 -5.32 -2.34
C LEU A 60 10.99 -5.82 -0.89
N ALA A 61 11.86 -6.79 -0.64
CA ALA A 61 12.14 -7.30 0.70
C ALA A 61 12.80 -6.25 1.61
N GLU A 62 13.77 -5.49 1.09
CA GLU A 62 14.41 -4.39 1.83
C GLU A 62 13.39 -3.30 2.17
N ILE A 63 12.55 -2.95 1.20
CA ILE A 63 11.50 -1.96 1.37
C ILE A 63 10.50 -2.42 2.43
N GLN A 64 10.17 -3.72 2.45
CA GLN A 64 9.32 -4.30 3.48
C GLN A 64 9.87 -4.05 4.88
N SER A 65 11.14 -4.38 5.10
CA SER A 65 11.80 -4.17 6.39
C SER A 65 11.86 -2.69 6.77
N LEU A 66 12.22 -1.82 5.82
CA LEU A 66 12.32 -0.37 6.04
C LEU A 66 10.98 0.31 6.36
N VAL A 67 9.89 -0.24 5.83
CA VAL A 67 8.53 0.30 5.99
C VAL A 67 7.77 -0.39 7.15
N ALA A 68 8.25 -1.55 7.61
CA ALA A 68 7.71 -2.25 8.77
C ALA A 68 8.23 -1.70 10.11
N ASP A 69 9.39 -1.04 10.11
CA ASP A 69 10.08 -0.53 11.31
C ASP A 69 9.60 0.87 11.79
N CYS A 70 8.37 1.25 11.49
CA CYS A 70 7.72 2.47 12.00
C CYS A 70 6.31 2.14 12.51
#